data_AF-A0A1G0RDS3-F1
#
_entry.id   AF-A0A1G0RDS3-F1
#
_cell.length_a   1.000
_cell.length_b   1.000
_cell.length_c   1.000
_cell.angle_alpha   90.00
_cell.angle_beta   90.00
_cell.angle_gamma   90.00
#
_symmetry.space_group_name_H-M   'P 1'
#
loop_
_entity.id
_entity.type
_entity.pdbx_description
1 polymer ?
#
loop_
_entity_poly.entity_id
_entity_poly.type
_entity_poly.pdbx_seq_one_letter_code
_entity_poly.pdbx_strand_id
1 'polypeptide(L)'
;MQPQILESKLSKMKGKTFMYNANHLFINDFRIKNRTTTIVTDREWYDFETEKMDKVLKEFLPVSTELIHPKQNDITFFSENDLKNITDTLLDNITKVKADAKYIPQASAINKTVSTIISMAKVGIESAKLKVKK
;
A
#
# COMPACT_ATOMS: atom_id res chain seq x y z
N MET A 1 22.45 -14.17 -16.00
CA MET A 1 21.61 -14.96 -15.08
C MET A 1 20.45 -15.56 -15.87
N GLN A 2 20.08 -16.83 -15.66
CA GLN A 2 18.91 -17.39 -16.33
C GLN A 2 17.64 -16.80 -15.70
N PRO A 3 16.69 -16.25 -16.49
CA PRO A 3 15.52 -15.53 -15.97
C PRO A 3 14.67 -16.38 -15.00
N GLN A 4 14.57 -17.69 -15.25
CA GLN A 4 13.78 -18.63 -14.44
C GLN A 4 14.28 -18.75 -12.98
N ILE A 5 15.60 -18.65 -12.75
CA ILE A 5 16.18 -18.76 -11.41
C ILE A 5 15.90 -17.49 -10.59
N LEU A 6 15.94 -16.33 -11.25
CA LEU A 6 15.65 -15.05 -10.61
C LEU A 6 14.18 -14.96 -10.17
N GLU A 7 13.28 -15.36 -11.04
CA GLU A 7 11.84 -15.42 -10.74
C GLU A 7 11.55 -16.33 -9.54
N SER A 8 12.20 -17.50 -9.48
CA SER A 8 12.05 -18.41 -8.34
C SER A 8 12.51 -17.80 -7.02
N LYS A 9 13.65 -17.08 -7.02
CA LYS A 9 14.15 -16.38 -5.83
C LYS A 9 13.19 -15.26 -5.39
N LEU A 10 12.76 -14.41 -6.32
CA LEU A 10 11.84 -13.31 -6.04
C LEU A 10 10.47 -13.80 -5.57
N SER A 11 9.99 -14.93 -6.12
CA SER A 11 8.74 -15.57 -5.69
C SER A 11 8.79 -16.01 -4.23
N LYS A 12 9.94 -16.48 -3.74
CA LYS A 12 10.11 -16.87 -2.32
C LYS A 12 10.15 -15.67 -1.37
N MET A 13 10.40 -14.47 -1.89
CA MET A 13 10.43 -13.22 -1.14
C MET A 13 9.06 -12.54 -1.07
N LYS A 14 8.18 -12.79 -2.05
CA LYS A 14 6.82 -12.25 -2.06
C LYS A 14 6.07 -12.61 -0.78
N GLY A 15 5.40 -11.62 -0.20
CA GLY A 15 4.63 -11.75 1.04
C GLY A 15 5.48 -11.81 2.32
N LYS A 16 6.78 -11.49 2.24
CA LYS A 16 7.67 -11.46 3.41
C LYS A 16 8.29 -10.08 3.60
N THR A 17 8.71 -9.82 4.83
CA THR A 17 9.41 -8.59 5.22
C THR A 17 10.92 -8.80 5.20
N PHE A 18 11.62 -7.87 4.58
CA PHE A 18 13.08 -7.84 4.51
C PHE A 18 13.59 -6.49 4.99
N MET A 19 14.77 -6.46 5.57
CA MET A 19 15.51 -5.25 5.83
C MET A 19 16.40 -4.93 4.63
N TYR A 20 16.28 -3.72 4.11
CA TYR A 20 17.08 -3.19 3.02
C TYR A 20 17.35 -1.71 3.27
N ASN A 21 18.60 -1.26 3.17
CA ASN A 21 19.01 0.13 3.49
C ASN A 21 18.47 0.63 4.84
N ALA A 22 18.62 -0.18 5.90
CA ALA A 22 18.12 0.08 7.25
C ALA A 22 16.59 0.27 7.37
N ASN A 23 15.82 -0.09 6.34
CA ASN A 23 14.37 -0.02 6.33
C ASN A 23 13.75 -1.42 6.25
N HIS A 24 12.68 -1.64 7.01
CA HIS A 24 11.83 -2.82 6.84
C HIS A 24 10.87 -2.60 5.68
N LEU A 25 10.96 -3.49 4.69
CA LEU A 25 10.18 -3.47 3.46
C LEU A 25 9.39 -4.77 3.34
N PHE A 26 8.08 -4.66 3.19
CA PHE A 26 7.23 -5.80 2.88
C PHE A 26 7.11 -5.94 1.37
N ILE A 27 7.50 -7.10 0.83
CA ILE A 27 7.51 -7.32 -0.63
C ILE A 27 6.12 -7.76 -1.09
N ASN A 28 5.42 -6.86 -1.78
CA ASN A 28 4.09 -7.09 -2.34
C ASN A 28 4.17 -7.90 -3.64
N ASP A 29 5.04 -7.49 -4.56
CA ASP A 29 5.18 -8.13 -5.85
C ASP A 29 6.52 -7.82 -6.53
N PHE A 30 6.78 -8.43 -7.67
CA PHE A 30 7.92 -8.10 -8.50
C PHE A 30 7.56 -8.15 -9.99
N ARG A 31 8.31 -7.42 -10.81
CA ARG A 31 8.18 -7.46 -12.27
C ARG A 31 9.57 -7.48 -12.89
N ILE A 32 9.77 -8.41 -13.82
CA ILE A 32 10.98 -8.44 -14.64
C ILE A 32 10.59 -7.97 -16.03
N LYS A 33 11.24 -6.92 -16.52
CA LYS A 33 11.03 -6.40 -17.89
C LYS A 33 12.37 -6.09 -18.52
N ASN A 34 12.68 -6.79 -19.61
CA ASN A 34 13.92 -6.63 -20.36
C ASN A 34 15.17 -6.81 -19.47
N ARG A 35 15.84 -5.70 -19.13
CA ARG A 35 17.06 -5.65 -18.30
C ARG A 35 16.82 -5.02 -16.93
N THR A 36 15.56 -4.77 -16.57
CA THR A 36 15.18 -4.13 -15.31
C THR A 36 14.26 -5.05 -14.52
N THR A 37 14.55 -5.17 -13.24
CA THR A 37 13.74 -5.88 -12.25
C THR A 37 13.20 -4.86 -11.26
N THR A 38 11.87 -4.73 -11.22
CA THR A 38 11.15 -3.88 -10.27
C THR A 38 10.71 -4.73 -9.08
N ILE A 39 11.06 -4.33 -7.86
CA ILE A 39 10.53 -4.87 -6.61
C ILE A 39 9.49 -3.89 -6.07
N VAL A 40 8.25 -4.36 -5.91
CA VAL A 40 7.13 -3.59 -5.37
C VAL A 40 7.02 -3.86 -3.88
N THR A 41 7.21 -2.82 -3.07
CA THR A 41 7.10 -2.91 -1.61
C THR A 41 5.86 -2.18 -1.10
N ASP A 42 5.64 -2.19 0.22
CA ASP A 42 4.61 -1.42 0.90
C ASP A 42 4.85 0.10 0.89
N ARG A 43 6.12 0.51 0.71
CA ARG A 43 6.52 1.92 0.73
C ARG A 43 6.72 2.50 -0.65
N GLU A 44 7.52 1.84 -1.47
CA GLU A 44 7.93 2.34 -2.78
C GLU A 44 8.31 1.20 -3.76
N TRP A 45 8.59 1.56 -5.01
CA TRP A 45 9.03 0.64 -6.03
C TRP A 45 10.52 0.83 -6.26
N TYR A 46 11.27 -0.28 -6.22
CA TYR A 46 12.70 -0.25 -6.46
C TYR A 46 13.02 -0.90 -7.80
N ASP A 47 13.63 -0.12 -8.69
CA ASP A 47 14.08 -0.59 -9.99
C ASP A 47 15.58 -0.89 -9.97
N PHE A 48 15.94 -2.10 -10.35
CA PHE A 48 17.32 -2.56 -10.41
C PHE A 48 17.64 -3.15 -11.78
N GLU A 49 18.89 -3.05 -12.20
CA GLU A 49 19.36 -3.82 -13.36
C GLU A 49 19.32 -5.32 -13.03
N THR A 50 18.66 -6.11 -13.88
CA THR A 50 18.50 -7.56 -13.72
C THR A 50 19.85 -8.27 -13.54
N GLU A 51 20.92 -7.77 -14.17
CA GLU A 51 22.27 -8.30 -14.06
C GLU A 51 22.90 -8.09 -12.67
N LYS A 52 22.48 -7.06 -11.93
CA LYS A 52 22.96 -6.74 -10.58
C LYS A 52 22.10 -7.39 -9.50
N MET A 53 20.98 -8.03 -9.84
CA MET A 53 20.04 -8.57 -8.86
C MET A 53 20.66 -9.59 -7.91
N ASP A 54 21.61 -10.43 -8.35
CA ASP A 54 22.26 -11.38 -7.43
C ASP A 54 23.06 -10.68 -6.31
N LYS A 55 23.53 -9.45 -6.52
CA LYS A 55 24.17 -8.63 -5.47
C LYS A 55 23.10 -7.99 -4.58
N VAL A 56 22.11 -7.34 -5.20
CA VAL A 56 21.01 -6.68 -4.51
C VAL A 56 20.28 -7.67 -3.58
N LEU A 57 19.97 -8.88 -4.05
CA LEU A 57 19.27 -9.89 -3.25
C LEU A 57 20.04 -10.33 -1.99
N LYS A 58 21.37 -10.19 -1.96
CA LYS A 58 22.17 -10.49 -0.76
C LYS A 58 22.07 -9.39 0.29
N GLU A 59 21.71 -8.18 -0.12
CA GLU A 59 21.51 -7.03 0.76
C GLU A 59 20.12 -7.06 1.43
N PHE A 60 19.16 -7.81 0.87
CA PHE A 60 17.85 -8.03 1.47
C PHE A 60 17.96 -9.07 2.59
N LEU A 61 17.98 -8.60 3.85
CA LEU A 61 18.10 -9.45 5.02
C LEU A 61 16.70 -9.86 5.51
N PRO A 62 16.38 -11.16 5.63
CA PRO A 62 15.06 -11.59 6.09
C PRO A 62 14.83 -11.15 7.54
N VAL A 63 13.64 -10.60 7.82
CA VAL A 63 13.23 -10.25 9.18
C VAL A 63 12.31 -11.36 9.71
N SER A 64 12.54 -11.84 10.93
CA SER A 64 11.66 -12.84 11.56
C SER A 64 10.22 -12.32 11.61
N THR A 65 9.29 -13.16 11.15
CA THR A 65 7.86 -12.86 10.96
C THR A 65 7.11 -12.52 12.25
N GLU A 66 7.73 -12.70 13.42
CA GLU A 66 7.10 -12.40 14.71
C GLU A 66 6.92 -10.89 14.97
N LEU A 67 7.61 -10.01 14.24
CA LEU A 67 7.66 -8.58 14.59
C LEU A 67 6.90 -7.64 13.65
N ILE A 68 6.47 -8.08 12.47
CA ILE A 68 5.92 -7.17 11.45
C ILE A 68 4.80 -7.86 10.69
N HIS A 69 3.63 -7.97 11.32
CA HIS A 69 2.40 -8.01 10.54
C HIS A 69 2.24 -6.63 9.90
N PRO A 70 2.28 -6.49 8.56
CA PRO A 70 1.75 -5.27 7.97
C PRO A 70 0.30 -5.19 8.45
N LYS A 71 -0.11 -4.03 8.98
CA LYS A 71 -1.54 -3.73 9.08
C LYS A 71 -2.08 -3.99 7.68
N GLN A 72 -2.82 -5.08 7.51
CA GLN A 72 -3.65 -5.25 6.35
C GLN A 72 -4.45 -3.96 6.29
N ASN A 73 -4.19 -3.13 5.28
CA ASN A 73 -5.21 -2.21 4.85
C ASN A 73 -6.30 -3.13 4.30
N ASP A 74 -7.19 -3.56 5.20
CA ASP A 74 -8.42 -4.22 4.81
C ASP A 74 -9.07 -3.28 3.82
N ILE A 75 -9.03 -3.66 2.54
CA ILE A 75 -9.81 -3.01 1.52
C ILE A 75 -11.24 -3.44 1.82
N THR A 76 -11.89 -2.70 2.71
CA THR A 76 -13.32 -2.84 2.95
C THR A 76 -14.03 -2.34 1.70
N PHE A 77 -14.63 -3.25 0.94
CA PHE A 77 -15.51 -2.89 -0.16
C PHE A 77 -16.78 -2.29 0.45
N PHE A 78 -16.90 -0.97 0.42
CA PHE A 78 -18.10 -0.25 0.83
C PHE A 78 -19.09 -0.24 -0.33
N SER A 79 -20.35 -0.58 -0.06
CA SER A 79 -21.44 -0.40 -1.02
C SER A 79 -21.78 1.09 -1.20
N GLU A 80 -22.46 1.47 -2.27
CA GLU A 80 -22.91 2.86 -2.48
C GLU A 80 -23.76 3.42 -1.31
N ASN A 81 -24.47 2.55 -0.60
CA ASN A 81 -25.25 2.92 0.57
C ASN A 81 -24.36 3.25 1.78
N ASP A 82 -23.24 2.53 1.96
CA ASP A 82 -22.28 2.80 3.02
C ASP A 82 -21.57 4.14 2.80
N LEU A 83 -21.31 4.46 1.52
CA LEU A 83 -20.78 5.73 1.04
C LEU A 83 -21.67 6.90 1.46
N LYS A 84 -22.98 6.77 1.26
CA LYS A 84 -23.96 7.81 1.63
C LYS A 84 -24.00 8.01 3.15
N ASN A 85 -24.04 6.92 3.91
CA ASN A 85 -24.08 6.98 5.38
C ASN A 85 -22.82 7.63 5.99
N ILE A 86 -21.64 7.34 5.43
CA ILE A 86 -20.38 7.98 5.84
C ILE A 86 -20.39 9.48 5.52
N THR A 87 -20.90 9.85 4.34
CA THR A 87 -21.02 11.26 3.91
C THR A 87 -21.97 12.05 4.81
N ASP A 88 -23.12 11.48 5.16
CA ASP A 88 -24.11 12.11 6.03
C ASP A 88 -23.55 12.29 7.46
N THR A 89 -22.83 11.28 7.97
CA THR A 89 -22.15 11.34 9.27
C THR A 89 -21.04 12.39 9.30
N LEU A 90 -20.32 12.57 8.19
CA LEU A 90 -19.31 13.63 8.01
C LEU A 90 -19.93 15.02 8.10
N LEU A 91 -21.02 15.23 7.36
CA LEU A 91 -21.70 16.52 7.31
C LEU A 91 -22.29 16.90 8.67
N ASP A 92 -22.84 15.92 9.39
CA ASP A 92 -23.36 16.13 10.74
C ASP A 92 -22.22 16.50 11.73
N ASN A 93 -21.09 15.79 11.69
CA ASN A 93 -19.93 16.11 12.53
C ASN A 93 -19.30 17.47 12.20
N ILE A 94 -19.19 17.83 10.92
CA ILE A 94 -18.70 19.15 10.49
C ILE A 94 -19.63 20.24 11.00
N THR A 95 -20.95 20.02 10.96
CA THR A 95 -21.95 20.97 11.45
C THR A 95 -21.85 21.15 12.97
N LYS A 96 -21.69 20.06 13.72
CA LYS A 96 -21.50 20.08 15.18
C LYS A 96 -20.20 20.78 15.60
N VAL A 97 -19.10 20.54 14.89
CA VAL A 97 -17.80 21.21 15.15
C VAL A 97 -17.85 22.71 14.82
N LYS A 98 -18.61 23.10 13.79
CA LYS A 98 -18.82 24.53 13.47
C LYS A 98 -19.67 25.26 14.51
N ALA A 99 -20.60 24.55 15.17
CA ALA A 99 -21.50 25.12 16.16
C ALA A 99 -20.87 25.27 17.56
N ASP A 100 -19.84 24.48 17.90
CA ASP A 100 -19.24 24.50 19.23
C ASP A 100 -17.70 24.37 19.21
N ALA A 101 -17.00 25.45 19.58
CA ALA A 101 -15.54 25.52 19.57
C ALA A 101 -14.86 24.60 20.62
N LYS A 102 -15.62 23.99 21.53
CA LYS A 102 -15.10 22.99 22.49
C LYS A 102 -14.97 21.58 21.90
N TYR A 103 -15.41 21.35 20.66
CA TYR A 103 -15.43 20.03 20.01
C TYR A 103 -14.11 19.61 19.31
N ILE A 104 -12.99 20.23 19.70
CA ILE A 104 -11.64 19.99 19.16
C ILE A 104 -11.11 18.54 19.36
N PRO A 105 -11.51 17.76 20.39
CA PRO A 105 -11.00 16.39 20.55
C PRO A 105 -11.41 15.41 19.45
N GLN A 106 -12.39 15.75 18.61
CA GLN A 106 -12.87 14.88 17.52
C GLN A 106 -12.21 15.16 16.16
N ALA A 107 -11.27 16.10 16.08
CA ALA A 107 -10.50 16.36 14.85
C ALA A 107 -9.74 15.10 14.34
N SER A 108 -9.38 14.18 15.25
CA SER A 108 -8.82 12.87 14.89
C SER A 108 -9.78 12.01 14.07
N ALA A 109 -11.08 12.04 14.38
CA ALA A 109 -12.11 11.34 13.61
C ALA A 109 -12.25 11.95 12.21
N ILE A 110 -12.20 13.28 12.10
CA ILE A 110 -12.21 13.98 10.81
C ILE A 110 -11.00 13.60 9.96
N ASN A 111 -9.79 13.61 10.53
CA ASN A 111 -8.57 13.24 9.81
C ASN A 111 -8.59 11.79 9.34
N LYS A 112 -9.12 10.87 10.17
CA LYS A 112 -9.30 9.47 9.80
C LYS A 112 -10.28 9.34 8.64
N THR A 113 -11.38 10.08 8.67
CA THR A 113 -12.38 10.04 7.59
C THR A 113 -11.88 10.69 6.29
N VAL A 114 -11.10 11.77 6.37
CA VAL A 114 -10.42 12.37 5.20
C VAL A 114 -9.46 11.36 4.57
N SER A 115 -8.71 10.63 5.40
CA SER A 115 -7.82 9.55 4.92
C SER A 115 -8.60 8.45 4.21
N THR A 116 -9.78 8.08 4.73
CA THR A 116 -10.69 7.13 4.09
C THR A 116 -11.19 7.64 2.72
N ILE A 117 -11.61 8.91 2.62
CA ILE A 117 -12.03 9.52 1.34
C ILE A 117 -10.89 9.49 0.31
N ILE A 118 -9.66 9.83 0.72
CA ILE A 118 -8.50 9.82 -0.18
C ILE A 118 -8.22 8.39 -0.67
N SER A 119 -8.29 7.40 0.23
CA SER A 119 -8.14 5.98 -0.16
C SER A 119 -9.22 5.55 -1.16
N MET A 120 -10.46 6.01 -0.98
CA MET A 120 -11.56 5.73 -1.91
C MET A 120 -11.34 6.37 -3.28
N ALA A 121 -10.86 7.62 -3.32
CA ALA A 121 -10.52 8.30 -4.58
C ALA A 121 -9.39 7.57 -5.32
N LYS A 122 -8.38 7.06 -4.61
CA LYS A 122 -7.29 6.25 -5.19
C LYS A 122 -7.83 4.96 -5.81
N VAL A 123 -8.70 4.22 -5.11
CA VAL A 123 -9.33 2.99 -5.62
C VAL A 123 -10.18 3.28 -6.87
N GLY A 124 -10.93 4.37 -6.88
CA GLY A 124 -11.70 4.80 -8.05
C GLY A 124 -10.82 5.08 -9.27
N ILE A 125 -9.69 5.79 -9.07
CA ILE A 125 -8.72 6.08 -10.12
C ILE A 125 -8.05 4.79 -10.64
N GLU A 126 -7.71 3.85 -9.75
CA GLU A 126 -7.14 2.56 -10.14
C GLU A 126 -8.13 1.70 -10.93
N SER A 127 -9.39 1.65 -10.51
CA SER A 127 -10.46 0.96 -11.23
C SER A 127 -10.72 1.57 -12.61
N ALA A 128 -10.71 2.90 -12.72
CA ALA A 128 -10.82 3.59 -14.00
C ALA A 128 -9.63 3.28 -14.94
N LYS A 129 -8.40 3.25 -14.43
CA LYS A 129 -7.19 2.86 -15.21
C LYS A 129 -7.27 1.43 -15.73
N LEU A 130 -7.91 0.52 -15.00
CA LEU A 130 -8.13 -0.86 -15.44
C LEU A 130 -9.19 -0.98 -16.55
N LYS A 131 -10.21 -0.13 -16.53
CA LYS A 131 -11.26 -0.09 -17.57
C LYS A 131 -10.78 0.51 -18.90
N VAL A 132 -9.83 1.46 -18.87
CA VAL A 132 -9.26 2.09 -20.08
C VAL A 132 -8.27 1.17 -20.82
N LYS A 133 -7.85 0.06 -20.21
CA LYS A 133 -6.92 -0.93 -20.80
C LYS A 133 -7.60 -2.12 -21.49
N LYS A 134 -8.93 -2.10 -21.66
CA LYS A 134 -9.66 -3.08 -22.47
C LYS A 134 -9.93 -2.55 -23.87
#